data_AF-A0A0E0MNN1-F1
#
_entry.id   AF-A0A0E0MNN1-F1
#
_cell.length_a   1.000
_cell.length_b   1.000
_cell.length_c   1.000
_cell.angle_alpha   90.00
_cell.angle_beta   90.00
_cell.angle_gamma   90.00
#
_symmetry.space_group_name_H-M   'P 1'
#
loop_
_entity.id
_entity.type
_entity.pdbx_description
1 polymer ?
#
loop_
_entity_poly.entity_id
_entity_poly.type
_entity_poly.pdbx_seq_one_letter_code
_entity_poly.pdbx_strand_id
1 'polypeptide(L)'
;MEADEFWDLCASVGQVCALSRAVPIFPQLSLVDPGVISFLLMEKINNEFLFWIIELDMTKKVLRSLPTLYIQVEEEEEEEKESARVGYGVK
;
A
#
# COMPACT_ATOMS: atom_id res chain seq x y z
N MET A 1 0.11 9.11 -17.10
CA MET A 1 -0.94 8.10 -17.31
C MET A 1 -2.14 8.61 -16.56
N GLU A 2 -3.23 8.86 -17.27
CA GLU A 2 -4.48 9.31 -16.67
C GLU A 2 -5.23 8.10 -16.06
N ALA A 3 -6.20 8.36 -15.17
CA ALA A 3 -6.95 7.31 -14.50
C ALA A 3 -7.69 6.38 -15.50
N ASP A 4 -8.24 6.94 -16.57
CA ASP A 4 -8.92 6.15 -17.61
C ASP A 4 -7.94 5.23 -18.35
N GLU A 5 -6.77 5.73 -18.72
CA GLU A 5 -5.70 4.94 -19.37
C GLU A 5 -5.23 3.79 -18.45
N PHE A 6 -5.14 4.05 -17.15
CA PHE A 6 -4.82 3.03 -16.15
C PHE A 6 -5.90 1.94 -16.06
N TRP A 7 -7.18 2.34 -15.97
CA TRP A 7 -8.29 1.40 -15.82
C TRP A 7 -8.53 0.57 -17.09
N ASP A 8 -8.35 1.16 -18.27
CA ASP A 8 -8.41 0.44 -19.55
C ASP A 8 -7.30 -0.62 -19.63
N LEU A 9 -6.09 -0.27 -19.18
CA LEU A 9 -4.98 -1.21 -19.09
C LEU A 9 -5.31 -2.35 -18.13
N CYS A 10 -5.76 -2.05 -16.93
CA CYS A 10 -6.17 -3.05 -15.93
C CYS A 10 -7.31 -3.96 -16.41
N ALA A 11 -8.28 -3.42 -17.16
CA ALA A 11 -9.39 -4.19 -17.73
C ALA A 11 -8.91 -5.14 -18.83
N SER A 12 -7.97 -4.71 -19.67
CA SER A 12 -7.41 -5.54 -20.75
C SER A 12 -6.65 -6.78 -20.25
N VAL A 13 -6.17 -6.74 -19.01
CA VAL A 13 -5.40 -7.83 -18.37
C VAL A 13 -6.29 -8.76 -17.52
N GLY A 14 -7.60 -8.48 -17.44
CA GLY A 14 -8.62 -9.45 -17.00
C GLY A 14 -8.69 -9.78 -15.50
N GLN A 15 -7.96 -9.08 -14.63
CA GLN A 15 -7.87 -9.46 -13.20
C GLN A 15 -8.21 -8.35 -12.18
N VAL A 16 -8.37 -7.10 -12.61
CA VAL A 16 -8.64 -5.96 -11.68
C VAL A 16 -10.13 -5.61 -11.58
N CYS A 17 -11.00 -6.33 -12.30
CA CYS A 17 -12.44 -6.01 -12.41
C CYS A 17 -13.21 -6.00 -11.07
N ALA A 18 -12.62 -6.46 -9.97
CA ALA A 18 -13.23 -6.46 -8.65
C ALA A 18 -12.90 -5.23 -7.80
N LEU A 19 -11.90 -4.42 -8.17
CA LEU A 19 -11.56 -3.22 -7.41
C LEU A 19 -12.46 -2.06 -7.85
N SER A 20 -12.96 -1.30 -6.88
CA SER A 20 -13.64 -0.04 -7.17
C SER A 20 -12.72 0.86 -8.00
N ARG A 21 -13.30 1.59 -8.96
CA ARG A 21 -12.60 2.55 -9.84
C ARG A 21 -12.14 3.79 -9.06
N ALA A 22 -11.41 3.59 -7.97
CA ALA A 22 -10.76 4.63 -7.21
C ALA A 22 -9.72 5.34 -8.07
N VAL A 23 -9.40 6.58 -7.72
CA VAL A 23 -8.31 7.28 -8.40
C VAL A 23 -6.99 6.67 -7.91
N PRO A 24 -6.14 6.13 -8.80
CA PRO A 24 -4.82 5.65 -8.39
C PRO A 24 -4.01 6.82 -7.83
N ILE A 25 -3.52 6.64 -6.62
CA ILE A 25 -2.71 7.61 -5.88
C ILE A 25 -1.25 7.33 -6.23
N PHE A 26 -0.55 8.39 -6.64
CA PHE A 26 0.91 8.55 -6.77
C PHE A 26 1.67 7.35 -7.39
N PRO A 27 2.24 7.46 -8.60
CA PRO A 27 3.12 6.41 -9.09
C PRO A 27 4.42 6.38 -8.26
N GLN A 28 4.63 5.31 -7.50
CA GLN A 28 5.93 5.01 -6.92
C GLN A 28 6.73 4.23 -7.97
N LEU A 29 7.91 4.76 -8.32
CA LEU A 29 8.84 4.04 -9.18
C LEU A 29 9.47 2.91 -8.39
N SER A 30 9.51 1.70 -8.95
CA SER A 30 10.28 0.61 -8.35
C SER A 30 11.76 0.97 -8.37
N LEU A 31 12.41 0.89 -7.20
CA LEU A 31 13.86 1.07 -7.09
C LEU A 31 14.65 -0.12 -7.67
N VAL A 32 13.98 -1.23 -7.96
CA VAL A 32 14.59 -2.48 -8.46
C VAL A 32 14.46 -2.59 -9.98
N ASP A 33 13.32 -2.16 -10.54
CA ASP A 33 13.04 -2.25 -11.98
C ASP A 33 12.41 -0.93 -12.49
N PRO A 34 13.16 -0.08 -13.22
CA PRO A 34 12.66 1.22 -13.67
C PRO A 34 11.55 1.12 -14.73
N GLY A 35 11.33 -0.06 -15.32
CA GLY A 35 10.21 -0.32 -16.22
C GLY A 35 8.89 -0.58 -15.49
N VAL A 36 8.92 -0.70 -14.15
CA VAL A 36 7.77 -1.02 -13.32
C VAL A 36 7.33 0.20 -12.51
N ILE A 37 6.03 0.48 -12.58
CA ILE A 37 5.39 1.53 -11.79
C ILE A 37 4.38 0.87 -10.85
N SER A 38 4.44 1.24 -9.58
CA SER A 38 3.50 0.81 -8.55
C SER A 38 2.52 1.94 -8.26
N PHE A 39 1.24 1.61 -8.23
CA PHE A 39 0.15 2.53 -7.90
C PHE A 39 -0.52 2.08 -6.60
N LEU A 40 -0.83 3.03 -5.72
CA LEU A 40 -1.61 2.78 -4.53
C LEU A 40 -3.07 3.12 -4.81
N LEU A 41 -3.98 2.20 -4.54
CA LEU A 41 -5.42 2.41 -4.64
C LEU A 41 -6.03 2.38 -3.25
N MET A 42 -6.80 3.40 -2.92
CA MET A 42 -7.60 3.43 -1.70
C MET A 42 -9.04 3.03 -2.02
N GLU A 43 -9.53 1.99 -1.36
CA GLU A 43 -10.88 1.48 -1.49
C GLU A 43 -11.60 1.55 -0.16
N LYS A 44 -12.84 2.06 -0.16
CA LYS A 44 -13.67 2.12 1.04
C LYS A 44 -14.66 0.97 1.08
N ILE A 45 -14.50 0.03 2.01
CA ILE A 45 -15.40 -1.12 2.20
C ILE A 45 -15.93 -1.08 3.64
N ASN A 46 -17.25 -1.12 3.83
CA ASN A 46 -17.86 -1.21 5.17
C ASN A 46 -17.33 -0.17 6.19
N ASN A 47 -17.10 1.07 5.77
CA ASN A 47 -16.48 2.16 6.54
C ASN A 47 -14.98 2.03 6.85
N GLU A 48 -14.31 0.98 6.38
CA GLU A 48 -12.87 0.83 6.47
C GLU A 48 -12.20 1.25 5.15
N PHE A 49 -10.96 1.73 5.24
CA PHE A 49 -10.12 2.03 4.08
C PHE A 49 -9.11 0.91 3.89
N LEU A 50 -9.22 0.22 2.76
CA LEU A 50 -8.24 -0.76 2.30
C LEU A 50 -7.33 -0.10 1.27
N PHE A 51 -6.06 -0.46 1.31
CA PHE A 51 -5.06 0.04 0.38
C PHE A 51 -4.54 -1.12 -0.47
N TRP A 52 -4.53 -0.95 -1.78
CA TRP A 52 -4.06 -1.96 -2.72
C TRP A 52 -2.88 -1.43 -3.52
N ILE A 53 -1.87 -2.26 -3.70
CA ILE A 53 -0.74 -2.00 -4.59
C ILE A 53 -1.00 -2.71 -5.92
N ILE A 54 -0.90 -1.96 -7.00
CA ILE A 54 -0.93 -2.48 -8.37
C ILE A 54 0.39 -2.17 -9.05
N GLU A 55 1.04 -3.20 -9.58
CA GLU A 55 2.30 -3.06 -10.30
C GLU A 55 2.09 -3.27 -11.79
N LEU A 56 2.52 -2.29 -12.58
CA LEU A 56 2.42 -2.31 -14.04
C LEU A 56 3.82 -2.33 -14.64
N ASP A 57 4.08 -3.29 -15.53
CA ASP A 57 5.20 -3.25 -16.46
C ASP A 57 4.82 -2.28 -17.58
N MET A 58 5.36 -1.07 -17.53
CA MET A 58 5.04 0.01 -18.47
C MET A 58 5.69 -0.20 -19.84
N THR A 59 6.70 -1.06 -19.93
CA THR A 59 7.36 -1.43 -21.19
C THR A 59 6.46 -2.36 -21.99
N LYS A 60 5.89 -3.35 -21.30
CA LYS A 60 5.00 -4.36 -21.90
C LYS A 60 3.53 -3.99 -21.85
N LYS A 61 3.16 -2.98 -21.06
CA LYS A 61 1.78 -2.55 -20.83
C LYS A 61 0.94 -3.73 -20.29
N VAL A 62 1.41 -4.35 -19.21
CA VAL A 62 0.72 -5.47 -18.53
C VAL A 62 0.83 -5.35 -17.01
N LEU A 63 -0.09 -6.01 -16.28
CA LEU A 63 0.09 -6.24 -14.85
C LEU A 63 1.29 -7.15 -14.62
N ARG A 64 2.18 -6.75 -13.73
CA ARG A 64 3.32 -7.57 -13.35
C ARG A 64 2.95 -8.61 -12.30
N SER A 65 1.98 -8.30 -11.45
CA SER A 65 1.52 -9.12 -10.34
C SER A 65 0.03 -8.89 -10.11
N LEU A 66 -0.59 -9.79 -9.33
CA LEU A 66 -1.94 -9.58 -8.84
C LEU A 66 -1.98 -8.37 -7.90
N PRO A 67 -3.10 -7.62 -7.85
CA PRO A 67 -3.28 -6.58 -6.85
C PRO A 67 -3.01 -7.14 -5.44
N THR A 68 -2.16 -6.44 -4.69
CA THR A 68 -1.70 -6.88 -3.38
C THR A 68 -2.25 -5.96 -2.31
N LEU A 69 -2.83 -6.51 -1.24
CA LEU A 69 -3.32 -5.72 -0.11
C LEU A 69 -2.13 -5.14 0.67
N TYR A 70 -2.10 -3.83 0.84
CA TYR A 70 -1.16 -3.11 1.68
C TYR A 70 -1.73 -2.99 3.09
N ILE A 71 -1.03 -3.58 4.05
CA ILE A 71 -1.34 -3.53 5.48
C ILE A 71 -0.21 -2.77 6.16
N GLN A 72 -0.52 -1.60 6.70
CA GLN A 72 0.41 -0.88 7.55
C GLN A 72 0.39 -1.55 8.92
N VAL A 73 1.54 -2.08 9.34
CA VAL A 73 1.74 -2.62 10.68
C VAL A 73 2.36 -1.51 11.52
N GLU A 74 1.68 -1.07 12.56
CA GLU A 74 2.27 -0.17 13.56
C GLU A 74 3.31 -0.97 14.37
N GLU A 75 4.53 -0.46 14.50
CA GLU A 75 5.54 -1.06 15.38
C GLU A 75 5.11 -0.83 16.83
N GLU A 76 5.04 -1.89 17.65
CA GLU A 76 4.76 -1.76 19.08
C GLU A 76 5.89 -0.97 19.76
N GLU A 77 5.57 0.21 20.31
CA GLU A 77 6.48 0.93 21.19
C GLU A 77 6.65 0.12 22.49
N GLU A 78 7.85 -0.42 22.74
CA GLU A 78 8.18 -1.04 24.02
C GLU A 78 8.14 0.03 25.13
N GLU A 79 7.08 0.04 25.96
CA GLU A 79 7.04 0.85 27.18
C GLU A 79 8.10 0.33 28.19
N GLU A 80 9.29 0.92 28.21
CA GLU A 80 10.24 0.74 29.31
C GLU A 80 9.64 1.34 30.60
N LYS A 81 9.03 0.48 31.42
CA LYS A 81 8.63 0.83 32.79
C LYS A 81 9.85 0.87 33.70
N GLU A 82 10.47 2.05 33.81
CA GLU A 82 11.45 2.32 34.86
C GLU A 82 10.75 2.34 36.24
N SER A 83 10.76 1.19 36.92
CA SER A 83 10.33 1.08 38.32
C SER A 83 11.36 1.77 39.22
N ALA A 84 11.14 3.05 39.53
CA ALA A 84 11.89 3.78 40.54
C ALA A 84 11.77 3.12 41.92
N ARG A 85 12.80 2.38 42.35
CA ARG A 85 13.03 2.02 43.75
C ARG A 85 14.53 1.93 44.07
N VAL A 86 15.14 3.07 44.40
CA VAL A 86 16.38 3.11 45.21
C VAL A 86 16.34 4.28 46.20
N GLY A 87 16.29 3.94 47.50
CA GLY A 87 16.78 4.70 48.67
C GLY A 87 16.08 6.03 49.04
N TYR A 88 15.85 6.42 50.29
CA TYR A 88 16.54 6.12 51.55
C TYR A 88 15.58 6.28 52.73
N GLY A 89 15.73 5.45 53.77
CA GLY A 89 15.08 5.67 55.06
C GLY A 89 15.73 6.80 55.85
N VAL A 90 14.91 7.62 56.53
CA VAL A 90 15.26 8.31 57.78
C VAL A 90 13.97 8.57 58.58
N LYS A 91 13.76 7.85 59.69
CA LYS A 91 13.70 8.38 61.05
C LYS A 91 13.43 7.26 62.05
#